data_AF-A0AA43L074-F1
#
_entry.id   AF-A0AA43L074-F1
#
_cell.length_a   1.000
_cell.length_b   1.000
_cell.length_c   1.000
_cell.angle_alpha   90.00
_cell.angle_beta   90.00
_cell.angle_gamma   90.00
#
_symmetry.space_group_name_H-M   'P 1'
#
loop_
_entity.id
_entity.type
_entity.pdbx_description
1 polymer ?
#
loop_
_entity_poly.entity_id
_entity_poly.type
_entity_poly.pdbx_seq_one_letter_code
_entity_poly.pdbx_strand_id
1 'polypeptide(L)'
;MKVKKLIFNGQELAMLFQAFSKKLFIRPKKGDIYSKSNNSNDNSCVFYIQLAYYAILKKEFQAAYSQGKFAQSNANEAWVNLMNKVMSASNDVDIEMGNLEDYYETVSPYWF
;
A
#
# COMPACT_ATOMS: atom_id res chain seq x y z
N MET A 1 -5.15 -6.02 17.13
CA MET A 1 -5.93 -6.11 15.87
C MET A 1 -5.05 -6.78 14.83
N LYS A 2 -5.57 -7.77 14.10
CA LYS A 2 -4.78 -8.50 13.10
C LYS A 2 -4.70 -7.76 11.78
N VAL A 3 -3.48 -7.63 11.26
CA VAL A 3 -3.16 -6.87 10.04
C VAL A 3 -2.05 -7.55 9.24
N LYS A 4 -1.89 -7.16 7.99
CA LYS A 4 -0.68 -7.42 7.20
C LYS A 4 0.33 -6.29 7.39
N LYS A 5 1.58 -6.65 7.66
CA LYS A 5 2.69 -5.70 7.77
C LYS A 5 3.50 -5.69 6.48
N LEU A 6 3.68 -4.52 5.89
CA LEU A 6 4.51 -4.29 4.70
C LEU A 6 5.42 -3.09 4.92
N ILE A 7 6.64 -3.14 4.36
CA ILE A 7 7.60 -2.03 4.41
C ILE A 7 7.81 -1.51 3.00
N PHE A 8 7.52 -0.23 2.80
CA PHE A 8 7.65 0.45 1.52
C PHE A 8 8.73 1.52 1.60
N ASN A 9 9.54 1.63 0.55
CA ASN A 9 10.48 2.73 0.37
C ASN A 9 9.78 3.97 -0.23
N GLY A 10 10.47 5.10 -0.29
CA GLY A 10 9.90 6.35 -0.80
C GLY A 10 9.31 6.26 -2.22
N GLN A 11 9.92 5.49 -3.12
CA GLN A 11 9.43 5.31 -4.48
C GLN A 11 8.14 4.49 -4.51
N GLU A 12 8.08 3.38 -3.79
CA GLU A 12 6.90 2.53 -3.70
C GLU A 12 5.72 3.26 -3.04
N LEU A 13 6.00 4.07 -2.01
CA LEU A 13 5.02 4.93 -1.36
C LEU A 13 4.45 5.95 -2.35
N ALA A 14 5.32 6.60 -3.14
CA ALA A 14 4.89 7.54 -4.17
C ALA A 14 4.03 6.85 -5.24
N MET A 15 4.40 5.63 -5.66
CA MET A 15 3.61 4.85 -6.61
C MET A 15 2.22 4.50 -6.06
N LEU A 16 2.13 4.02 -4.81
CA LEU A 16 0.86 3.70 -4.16
C LEU A 16 -0.01 4.94 -3.99
N PHE A 17 0.57 6.05 -3.50
CA PHE A 17 -0.13 7.32 -3.36
C PHE A 17 -0.72 7.79 -4.70
N GLN A 18 0.06 7.75 -5.78
CA GLN A 18 -0.40 8.10 -7.12
C GLN A 18 -1.47 7.13 -7.63
N ALA A 19 -1.35 5.83 -7.37
CA ALA A 19 -2.34 4.85 -7.75
C ALA A 19 -3.70 5.11 -7.07
N PHE A 20 -3.69 5.40 -5.78
CA PHE A 20 -4.90 5.74 -5.03
C PHE A 20 -5.48 7.09 -5.49
N SER A 21 -4.63 8.10 -5.67
CA SER A 21 -5.05 9.41 -6.17
C SER A 21 -5.76 9.28 -7.54
N LYS A 22 -5.16 8.55 -8.48
CA LYS A 22 -5.73 8.33 -9.82
C LYS A 22 -6.81 7.25 -9.88
N LYS A 23 -7.21 6.67 -8.74
CA LYS A 23 -8.20 5.58 -8.64
C LYS A 23 -7.84 4.37 -9.53
N LEU A 24 -6.55 4.08 -9.68
CA LEU A 24 -6.07 2.86 -10.34
C LEU A 24 -6.35 1.62 -9.49
N PHE A 25 -6.40 1.82 -8.18
CA PHE A 25 -6.86 0.89 -7.15
C PHE A 25 -7.91 1.58 -6.29
N ILE A 26 -8.75 0.81 -5.61
CA ILE A 26 -9.68 1.30 -4.60
C ILE A 26 -8.89 2.11 -3.58
N ARG A 27 -9.37 3.34 -3.30
CA ARG A 27 -8.76 4.18 -2.28
C ARG A 27 -9.00 3.54 -0.91
N PRO A 28 -7.98 3.49 -0.02
CA PRO A 28 -8.22 3.10 1.35
C PRO A 28 -9.11 4.14 2.02
N LYS A 29 -9.85 3.71 3.02
CA LYS A 29 -10.67 4.55 3.91
C LYS A 29 -10.02 4.59 5.29
N LYS A 30 -10.57 5.44 6.17
CA LYS A 30 -10.20 5.47 7.58
C LYS A 30 -10.24 4.05 8.17
N GLY A 31 -9.14 3.66 8.79
CA GLY A 31 -8.94 2.37 9.45
C GLY A 31 -8.40 1.26 8.55
N ASP A 32 -8.33 1.44 7.22
CA ASP A 32 -7.86 0.40 6.29
C ASP A 32 -6.34 0.21 6.33
N ILE A 33 -5.61 1.31 6.51
CA ILE A 33 -4.14 1.33 6.57
C ILE A 33 -3.72 2.23 7.72
N TYR A 34 -2.90 1.68 8.61
CA TYR A 34 -2.13 2.45 9.57
C TYR A 34 -0.67 2.50 9.15
N SER A 35 -0.03 3.66 9.33
CA SER A 35 1.36 3.88 8.95
C SER A 35 2.23 4.25 10.13
N LYS A 36 3.51 3.86 10.05
CA LYS A 36 4.56 4.32 10.95
C LYS A 36 5.84 4.56 10.15
N SER A 37 6.32 5.80 10.17
CA SER A 37 7.64 6.14 9.63
C SER A 37 8.72 5.32 10.33
N ASN A 38 9.66 4.77 9.57
CA ASN A 38 10.84 4.10 10.14
C ASN A 38 11.96 5.08 10.52
N ASN A 39 11.78 6.40 10.29
CA ASN A 39 12.80 7.44 10.53
C ASN A 39 14.16 7.11 9.92
N SER A 40 14.16 6.34 8.83
CA SER A 40 15.35 5.94 8.09
C SER A 40 15.65 6.96 6.98
N ASN A 41 16.93 7.09 6.61
CA ASN A 41 17.39 8.02 5.58
C ASN A 41 16.80 7.78 4.18
N ASP A 42 16.08 6.67 3.97
CA ASP A 42 15.44 6.27 2.71
C ASP A 42 13.95 6.63 2.62
N ASN A 43 13.42 7.38 3.60
CA ASN A 43 11.99 7.71 3.73
C ASN A 43 11.08 6.48 3.71
N SER A 44 11.54 5.34 4.25
CA SER A 44 10.72 4.13 4.33
C SER A 44 9.61 4.26 5.38
N CYS A 45 8.49 3.60 5.11
CA CYS A 45 7.32 3.57 5.99
C CYS A 45 6.78 2.14 6.10
N VAL A 46 6.38 1.78 7.32
CA VAL A 46 5.69 0.53 7.59
C VAL A 46 4.19 0.76 7.46
N PHE A 47 3.53 -0.02 6.61
CA PHE A 47 2.08 -0.08 6.52
C PHE A 47 1.56 -1.32 7.24
N TYR A 48 0.55 -1.09 8.06
CA TYR A 48 -0.26 -2.09 8.74
C TYR A 48 -1.64 -2.07 8.10
N ILE A 49 -1.89 -3.04 7.22
CA ILE A 49 -3.06 -3.08 6.35
C ILE A 49 -4.09 -4.05 6.93
N GLN A 50 -5.33 -3.59 7.09
CA GLN A 50 -6.44 -4.46 7.50
C GLN A 50 -6.57 -5.65 6.58
N LEU A 51 -6.89 -6.83 7.14
CA LEU A 51 -6.99 -8.06 6.35
C LEU A 51 -8.04 -7.96 5.24
N ALA A 52 -9.18 -7.31 5.51
CA ALA A 52 -10.23 -7.10 4.52
C ALA A 52 -9.77 -6.23 3.35
N TYR A 53 -9.14 -5.09 3.66
CA TYR A 53 -8.63 -4.18 2.63
C TYR A 53 -7.43 -4.77 1.87
N TYR A 54 -6.54 -5.48 2.57
CA TYR A 54 -5.42 -6.20 1.95
C TYR A 54 -5.91 -7.22 0.92
N ALA A 55 -6.99 -7.97 1.22
CA ALA A 55 -7.55 -8.93 0.27
C ALA A 55 -8.11 -8.26 -1.00
N ILE A 56 -8.68 -7.05 -0.87
CA ILE A 56 -9.13 -6.24 -2.00
C ILE A 56 -7.92 -5.77 -2.81
N LEU A 57 -6.96 -5.10 -2.16
CA LEU A 57 -5.77 -4.57 -2.80
C LEU A 57 -4.99 -5.65 -3.56
N LYS A 58 -4.83 -6.83 -2.95
CA LYS A 58 -4.18 -7.98 -3.56
C LYS A 58 -4.87 -8.41 -4.86
N LYS A 59 -6.21 -8.50 -4.86
CA LYS A 59 -7.00 -8.83 -6.06
C LYS A 59 -6.84 -7.77 -7.15
N GLU A 60 -6.83 -6.49 -6.80
CA GLU A 60 -6.66 -5.41 -7.76
C GLU A 60 -5.28 -5.41 -8.42
N PHE A 61 -4.22 -5.66 -7.65
CA PHE A 61 -2.87 -5.84 -8.20
C PHE A 61 -2.81 -7.00 -9.20
N GLN A 62 -3.39 -8.16 -8.83
CA GLN A 62 -3.44 -9.32 -9.72
C GLN A 62 -4.25 -9.04 -10.99
N ALA A 63 -5.41 -8.40 -10.85
CA ALA A 63 -6.24 -8.01 -11.98
C ALA A 63 -5.51 -7.06 -12.91
N ALA A 64 -4.86 -6.02 -12.38
CA ALA A 64 -4.10 -5.05 -13.16
C ALA A 64 -2.93 -5.69 -13.91
N TYR A 65 -2.21 -6.62 -13.26
CA TYR A 65 -1.16 -7.41 -13.91
C TYR A 65 -1.71 -8.27 -15.05
N SER A 66 -2.77 -9.06 -14.79
CA SER A 66 -3.37 -9.95 -15.80
C SER A 66 -3.97 -9.21 -17.00
N GLN A 67 -4.42 -7.96 -16.80
CA GLN A 67 -4.94 -7.08 -17.85
C GLN A 67 -3.83 -6.36 -18.63
N GLY A 68 -2.55 -6.59 -18.30
CA GLY A 68 -1.43 -5.94 -18.97
C GLY A 68 -1.25 -4.46 -18.63
N LYS A 69 -1.94 -3.93 -17.60
CA LYS A 69 -1.86 -2.50 -17.24
C LYS A 69 -0.44 -2.09 -16.83
N PHE A 70 0.31 -2.99 -16.22
CA PHE A 70 1.69 -2.73 -15.83
C PHE A 70 2.61 -2.64 -17.05
N ALA A 71 2.44 -3.55 -18.01
CA ALA A 71 3.21 -3.59 -19.26
C ALA A 71 2.92 -2.37 -20.16
N GLN A 72 1.69 -1.85 -20.12
CA GLN A 72 1.30 -0.63 -20.82
C GLN A 72 1.86 0.65 -20.16
N SER A 73 2.43 0.54 -18.95
CA SER A 73 3.06 1.66 -18.27
C SER A 73 4.57 1.70 -18.55
N ASN A 74 5.15 2.89 -18.54
CA ASN A 74 6.62 3.07 -18.58
C ASN A 74 7.33 2.60 -17.29
N ALA A 75 6.61 1.97 -16.36
CA ALA A 75 7.09 1.55 -15.04
C ALA A 75 6.75 0.08 -14.74
N ASN A 76 6.67 -0.77 -15.78
CA ASN A 76 6.28 -2.18 -15.64
C ASN A 76 7.03 -2.93 -14.53
N GLU A 77 8.37 -2.86 -14.54
CA GLU A 77 9.21 -3.55 -13.56
C GLU A 77 8.90 -3.08 -12.13
N ALA A 78 8.74 -1.77 -11.92
CA ALA A 78 8.41 -1.21 -10.62
C ALA A 78 7.03 -1.69 -10.13
N TRP A 79 6.03 -1.78 -11.02
CA TRP A 79 4.71 -2.32 -10.66
C TRP A 79 4.74 -3.81 -10.35
N VAL A 80 5.51 -4.60 -11.10
CA VAL A 80 5.69 -6.04 -10.83
C VAL A 80 6.40 -6.25 -9.49
N ASN A 81 7.43 -5.46 -9.19
CA ASN A 81 8.13 -5.52 -7.90
C ASN A 81 7.21 -5.15 -6.73
N LEU A 82 6.42 -4.08 -6.89
CA LEU A 82 5.43 -3.67 -5.89
C LEU A 82 4.35 -4.75 -5.68
N MET A 83 3.84 -5.34 -6.76
CA MET A 83 2.90 -6.46 -6.69
C MET A 83 3.51 -7.63 -5.92
N ASN A 84 4.72 -8.08 -6.29
CA ASN A 84 5.39 -9.20 -5.64
C ASN A 84 5.57 -8.96 -4.14
N LYS A 85 5.91 -7.73 -3.75
CA LYS A 85 5.97 -7.32 -2.34
C LYS A 85 4.61 -7.41 -1.65
N VAL A 86 3.53 -6.94 -2.27
CA VAL A 86 2.17 -7.10 -1.73
C VAL A 86 1.83 -8.59 -1.60
N MET A 87 2.17 -9.43 -2.58
CA MET A 87 1.89 -10.88 -2.54
C MET A 87 2.68 -11.63 -1.46
N SER A 88 3.91 -11.20 -1.18
CA SER A 88 4.83 -11.83 -0.22
C SER A 88 4.66 -11.33 1.21
N ALA A 89 3.63 -10.52 1.48
CA ALA A 89 3.33 -10.05 2.84
C ALA A 89 3.33 -11.21 3.83
N SER A 90 4.07 -11.05 4.92
CA SER A 90 4.29 -12.08 5.93
C SER A 90 3.01 -12.43 6.71
N ASN A 91 3.16 -13.28 7.73
CA ASN A 91 2.07 -13.70 8.59
C ASN A 91 1.34 -12.52 9.22
N ASP A 92 0.08 -12.74 9.61
CA ASP A 92 -0.73 -11.74 10.27
C ASP A 92 -0.07 -11.31 11.58
N VAL A 93 -0.03 -10.00 11.83
CA VAL A 93 0.58 -9.42 13.03
C VAL A 93 -0.52 -8.77 13.85
N ASP A 94 -0.45 -8.91 15.17
CA ASP A 94 -1.28 -8.15 16.09
C ASP A 94 -0.64 -6.80 16.40
N ILE A 95 -1.40 -5.73 16.19
CA ILE A 95 -0.97 -4.37 16.49
C ILE A 95 -1.83 -3.71 17.58
N GLU A 96 -1.18 -2.82 18.33
CA GLU A 96 -1.79 -1.83 19.22
C GLU A 96 -1.74 -0.45 18.56
N MET A 97 -2.85 0.31 18.62
CA MET A 97 -3.01 1.55 17.84
C MET A 97 -2.26 2.77 18.41
N GLY A 98 -1.70 2.68 19.62
CA GLY A 98 -1.31 3.86 20.41
C GLY A 98 -0.30 4.81 19.76
N ASN A 99 0.47 4.37 18.76
CA ASN A 99 1.50 5.18 18.09
C ASN A 99 1.47 5.03 16.56
N LEU A 100 0.30 4.73 15.98
CA LEU A 100 0.15 4.57 14.54
C LEU A 100 -0.72 5.68 13.98
N GLU A 101 -0.35 6.19 12.81
CA GLU A 101 -1.12 7.20 12.09
C GLU A 101 -2.09 6.52 11.14
N ASP A 102 -3.31 7.04 11.02
CA ASP A 102 -4.23 6.59 9.98
C ASP A 102 -3.81 7.17 8.63
N TYR A 103 -3.43 6.30 7.69
CA TYR A 103 -2.91 6.73 6.40
C TYR A 103 -3.94 7.57 5.62
N TYR A 104 -5.22 7.18 5.65
CA TYR A 104 -6.27 7.91 4.94
C TYR A 104 -6.44 9.31 5.50
N GLU A 105 -6.48 9.46 6.83
CA GLU A 105 -6.63 10.78 7.45
C GLU A 105 -5.44 11.69 7.12
N THR A 106 -4.22 11.13 7.05
CA THR A 106 -3.02 11.89 6.71
C THR A 106 -2.97 12.31 5.24
N VAL A 107 -3.34 11.43 4.29
CA VAL A 107 -3.07 11.69 2.86
C VAL A 107 -4.29 12.03 2.01
N SER A 108 -5.52 11.75 2.49
CA SER A 108 -6.74 12.00 1.70
C SER A 108 -6.95 13.45 1.26
N PRO A 109 -6.51 14.50 1.99
CA PRO A 109 -6.62 15.88 1.51
C PRO A 109 -5.82 16.19 0.24
N TYR A 110 -4.85 15.33 -0.12
CA TYR A 110 -3.97 15.50 -1.28
C TYR A 110 -4.39 14.65 -2.49
N TRP A 111 -5.49 13.89 -2.40
CA TRP A 111 -6.03 13.10 -3.52
C TRP A 111 -7.04 13.88 -4.34
N PHE A 112 -6.53 14.69 -5.27
CA PHE A 112 -7.32 15.42 -6.27
C PHE A 112 -7.72 14.54 -7.47
#